data_AF-A0A952FB26-F1
#
_entry.id   AF-A0A952FB26-F1
#
_cell.length_a   1.000
_cell.length_b   1.000
_cell.length_c   1.000
_cell.angle_alpha   90.00
_cell.angle_beta   90.00
_cell.angle_gamma   90.00
#
_symmetry.space_group_name_H-M   'P 1'
#
loop_
_entity.id
_entity.type
_entity.pdbx_description
1 polymer ?
#
loop_
_entity_poly.entity_id
_entity_poly.type
_entity_poly.pdbx_seq_one_letter_code
_entity_poly.pdbx_strand_id
1 'polypeptide(L)'
;SSGKKDYAELVHSIFLKHPAPTVRGAALLALARLSPDDARPLLLPAVVSESSAVGRAAMLAALTLELKPSQAQWRELAAQATSDAVAQRLHRWARSLGKWLELALLLEIASKHSRHSRFCFAGIHRWMAAFNNSWQTLDPAHREWIDSNLPRAEEIGLDMKTLKFFLN
;
A
#
# COMPACT_ATOMS: atom_id res chain seq x y z
N SER A 1 -12.23 20.34 -25.21
CA SER A 1 -11.78 20.54 -23.82
C SER A 1 -10.27 20.81 -23.76
N SER A 2 -9.77 21.84 -24.46
CA SER A 2 -8.33 22.15 -24.51
C SER A 2 -7.76 22.54 -23.13
N GLY A 3 -8.46 23.39 -22.38
CA GLY A 3 -7.94 23.91 -21.11
C GLY A 3 -7.58 22.85 -20.05
N LYS A 4 -8.30 21.73 -19.96
CA LYS A 4 -7.94 20.65 -19.00
C LYS A 4 -6.60 19.99 -19.34
N LYS A 5 -6.28 19.85 -20.63
CA LYS A 5 -4.99 19.30 -21.08
C LYS A 5 -3.86 20.29 -20.80
N ASP A 6 -4.08 21.57 -21.08
CA ASP A 6 -3.09 22.64 -20.82
C ASP A 6 -2.74 22.73 -19.32
N TYR A 7 -3.73 22.60 -18.43
CA TYR A 7 -3.49 22.55 -16.98
C TYR A 7 -2.79 21.25 -16.53
N ALA A 8 -3.13 20.10 -17.12
CA ALA A 8 -2.45 18.84 -16.79
C ALA A 8 -0.97 18.88 -17.18
N GLU A 9 -0.64 19.46 -18.33
CA GLU A 9 0.73 19.65 -18.78
C GLU A 9 1.52 20.58 -17.85
N LEU A 10 0.92 21.68 -17.38
CA LEU A 10 1.52 22.59 -16.40
C LEU A 10 1.80 21.88 -15.05
N VAL A 11 0.81 21.11 -14.56
CA VAL A 11 0.95 20.30 -13.35
C VAL A 11 2.10 19.31 -13.47
N HIS A 12 2.18 18.62 -14.61
CA HIS A 12 3.19 17.61 -14.87
C HIS A 12 4.61 18.20 -15.02
N SER A 13 4.74 19.27 -15.80
CA SER A 13 6.04 19.85 -16.17
C SER A 13 6.67 20.69 -15.05
N ILE A 14 5.86 21.39 -14.26
CA ILE A 14 6.34 22.35 -13.25
C ILE A 14 6.10 21.84 -11.84
N PHE A 15 4.85 21.57 -11.47
CA PHE A 15 4.48 21.42 -10.06
C PHE A 15 4.90 20.07 -9.45
N LEU A 16 4.98 19.00 -10.25
CA LEU A 16 5.56 17.73 -9.78
C LEU A 16 7.06 17.79 -9.49
N LYS A 17 7.78 18.75 -10.07
CA LYS A 17 9.22 18.96 -9.86
C LYS A 17 9.53 20.06 -8.84
N HIS A 18 8.50 20.68 -8.26
CA HIS A 18 8.67 21.77 -7.31
C HIS A 18 9.48 21.32 -6.08
N PRO A 19 10.37 22.15 -5.51
CA PRO A 19 11.21 21.77 -4.37
C PRO A 19 10.39 21.43 -3.12
N ALA A 20 9.30 22.16 -2.87
CA ALA A 20 8.41 21.94 -1.73
C ALA A 20 7.57 20.66 -1.90
N PRO A 21 7.65 19.68 -0.97
CA PRO A 21 6.92 18.42 -1.11
C PRO A 21 5.40 18.55 -0.97
N THR A 22 4.91 19.56 -0.26
CA THR A 22 3.48 19.89 -0.15
C THR A 22 2.90 20.28 -1.51
N VAL A 23 3.63 21.09 -2.28
CA VAL A 23 3.25 21.47 -3.65
C VAL A 23 3.23 20.24 -4.55
N ARG A 24 4.24 19.37 -4.48
CA ARG A 24 4.26 18.11 -5.24
C ARG A 24 3.08 17.19 -4.89
N GLY A 25 2.73 17.08 -3.61
CA GLY A 25 1.56 16.32 -3.16
C GLY A 25 0.25 16.88 -3.70
N ALA A 26 0.06 18.20 -3.63
CA ALA A 26 -1.11 18.87 -4.20
C ALA A 26 -1.18 18.69 -5.73
N ALA A 27 -0.04 18.75 -6.41
CA ALA A 27 0.08 18.53 -7.85
C ALA A 27 -0.35 17.11 -8.24
N LEU A 28 0.04 16.07 -7.49
CA LEU A 28 -0.42 14.70 -7.73
C LEU A 28 -1.95 14.57 -7.62
N LEU A 29 -2.55 15.17 -6.60
CA LEU A 29 -4.01 15.17 -6.44
C LEU A 29 -4.70 15.93 -7.58
N ALA A 30 -4.16 17.06 -7.99
CA ALA A 30 -4.69 17.84 -9.11
C ALA A 30 -4.59 17.04 -10.42
N LEU A 31 -3.45 16.39 -10.69
CA LEU A 31 -3.25 15.58 -11.88
C LEU A 31 -4.23 14.41 -11.92
N ALA A 32 -4.41 13.69 -10.81
CA ALA A 32 -5.39 12.60 -10.72
C ALA A 32 -6.82 13.03 -11.04
N ARG A 33 -7.18 14.30 -10.79
CA ARG A 33 -8.50 14.86 -11.12
C ARG A 33 -8.60 15.37 -12.55
N LEU A 34 -7.53 15.93 -13.10
CA LEU A 34 -7.50 16.57 -14.40
C LEU A 34 -7.24 15.57 -15.53
N SER A 35 -6.30 14.66 -15.32
CA SER A 35 -5.87 13.61 -16.26
C SER A 35 -5.53 12.32 -15.49
N PRO A 36 -6.53 11.48 -15.17
CA PRO A 36 -6.32 10.23 -14.44
C PRO A 36 -5.30 9.31 -15.09
N ASP A 37 -5.29 9.23 -16.43
CA ASP A 37 -4.41 8.33 -17.17
C ASP A 37 -2.94 8.72 -17.03
N ASP A 38 -2.65 10.03 -17.05
CA ASP A 38 -1.29 10.55 -16.81
C ASP A 38 -0.87 10.41 -15.34
N ALA A 39 -1.83 10.47 -14.41
CA ALA A 39 -1.55 10.33 -12.99
C ALA A 39 -1.18 8.90 -12.59
N ARG A 40 -1.93 7.90 -13.09
CA ARG A 40 -1.78 6.47 -12.73
C ARG A 40 -0.32 5.97 -12.66
N PRO A 41 0.54 6.16 -13.67
CA PRO A 41 1.91 5.65 -13.64
C PRO A 41 2.78 6.31 -12.56
N LEU A 42 2.39 7.48 -12.06
CA LEU A 42 3.15 8.25 -11.06
C LEU A 42 2.76 7.89 -9.62
N LEU A 43 1.58 7.29 -9.41
CA LEU A 43 1.05 7.07 -8.06
C LEU A 43 1.79 5.97 -7.31
N LEU A 44 2.06 4.83 -7.94
CA LEU A 44 2.73 3.70 -7.25
C LEU A 44 4.12 4.09 -6.72
N PRO A 45 5.01 4.69 -7.53
CA PRO A 45 6.31 5.13 -7.02
C PRO A 45 6.18 6.24 -5.96
N ALA A 46 5.20 7.14 -6.10
CA ALA A 46 5.02 8.23 -5.16
C ALA A 46 4.50 7.76 -3.79
N VAL A 47 3.72 6.67 -3.73
CA VAL A 47 3.22 6.10 -2.46
C VAL A 47 4.35 5.70 -1.53
N VAL A 48 5.51 5.27 -2.03
CA VAL A 48 6.67 4.90 -1.20
C VAL A 48 7.64 6.06 -0.97
N SER A 49 7.26 7.29 -1.33
CA SER A 49 8.07 8.47 -1.03
C SER A 49 8.27 8.65 0.48
N GLU A 50 9.51 8.97 0.86
CA GLU A 50 9.85 9.37 2.24
C GLU A 50 9.22 10.71 2.61
N SER A 51 8.87 11.54 1.62
CA SER A 51 8.02 12.71 1.88
C SER A 51 6.61 12.27 2.25
N SER A 52 6.25 12.48 3.52
CA SER A 52 4.91 12.19 4.03
C SER A 52 3.80 12.89 3.23
N ALA A 53 4.03 14.13 2.79
CA ALA A 53 3.06 14.88 1.99
C ALA A 53 2.81 14.23 0.63
N VAL A 54 3.89 13.83 -0.07
CA VAL A 54 3.81 13.20 -1.40
C VAL A 54 3.19 11.82 -1.28
N GLY A 55 3.67 10.98 -0.37
CA GLY A 55 3.17 9.62 -0.23
C GLY A 55 1.71 9.57 0.20
N ARG A 56 1.28 10.43 1.13
CA ARG A 56 -0.14 10.50 1.52
C ARG A 56 -1.02 10.96 0.35
N ALA A 57 -0.60 11.99 -0.37
CA ALA A 57 -1.32 12.48 -1.55
C ALA A 57 -1.43 11.39 -2.63
N ALA A 58 -0.35 10.67 -2.91
CA ALA A 58 -0.32 9.59 -3.88
C ALA A 58 -1.28 8.45 -3.49
N MET A 59 -1.29 8.05 -2.20
CA MET A 59 -2.20 7.02 -1.70
C MET A 59 -3.66 7.47 -1.83
N LEU A 60 -3.98 8.71 -1.45
CA LEU A 60 -5.34 9.26 -1.57
C LEU A 60 -5.79 9.34 -3.03
N ALA A 61 -4.91 9.78 -3.93
CA ALA A 61 -5.18 9.77 -5.37
C ALA A 61 -5.42 8.35 -5.88
N ALA A 62 -4.59 7.38 -5.47
CA ALA A 62 -4.71 5.99 -5.89
C ALA A 62 -6.03 5.36 -5.44
N LEU A 63 -6.47 5.64 -4.20
CA LEU A 63 -7.78 5.24 -3.69
C LEU A 63 -8.92 5.88 -4.48
N THR A 64 -8.81 7.18 -4.77
CA THR A 64 -9.82 7.93 -5.54
C THR A 64 -9.96 7.40 -6.97
N LEU A 65 -8.86 6.95 -7.58
CA LEU A 65 -8.86 6.35 -8.92
C LEU A 65 -9.11 4.84 -8.92
N GLU A 66 -9.47 4.28 -7.76
CA GLU A 66 -9.67 2.85 -7.51
C GLU A 66 -8.53 1.99 -8.07
N LEU A 67 -7.29 2.48 -7.91
CA LEU A 67 -6.12 1.78 -8.38
C LEU A 67 -5.93 0.52 -7.53
N LYS A 68 -5.96 -0.64 -8.20
CA LYS A 68 -5.73 -1.96 -7.61
C LYS A 68 -4.38 -2.48 -8.12
N PRO A 69 -3.29 -2.31 -7.36
CA PRO A 69 -1.99 -2.83 -7.76
C PRO A 69 -2.05 -4.35 -7.89
N SER A 70 -1.32 -4.90 -8.86
CA SER A 70 -1.13 -6.35 -8.96
C SER A 70 -0.35 -6.88 -7.76
N GLN A 71 -0.41 -8.20 -7.54
CA GLN A 71 0.38 -8.85 -6.48
C GLN A 71 1.89 -8.56 -6.62
N ALA A 72 2.42 -8.56 -7.85
CA ALA A 72 3.82 -8.22 -8.11
C ALA A 72 4.14 -6.77 -7.67
N GLN A 73 3.28 -5.82 -8.02
CA GLN A 73 3.43 -4.42 -7.60
C GLN A 73 3.37 -4.27 -6.08
N TRP A 74 2.49 -5.00 -5.40
CA TRP A 74 2.45 -4.99 -3.93
C TRP A 74 3.74 -5.53 -3.30
N ARG A 75 4.31 -6.60 -3.86
CA ARG A 75 5.59 -7.15 -3.38
C ARG A 75 6.75 -6.18 -3.59
N GLU A 76 6.75 -5.44 -4.70
CA GLU A 76 7.72 -4.37 -4.97
C GLU A 76 7.56 -3.20 -3.99
N LEU A 77 6.32 -2.79 -3.70
CA LEU A 77 6.04 -1.75 -2.71
C LEU A 77 6.48 -2.19 -1.29
N ALA A 78 6.20 -3.44 -0.92
CA ALA A 78 6.61 -4.01 0.36
C ALA A 78 8.14 -4.06 0.50
N ALA A 79 8.87 -4.37 -0.58
CA ALA A 79 10.34 -4.32 -0.60
C ALA A 79 10.86 -2.90 -0.33
N GLN A 80 10.14 -1.88 -0.77
CA GLN A 80 10.45 -0.46 -0.57
C GLN A 80 9.92 0.12 0.74
N ALA A 81 9.37 -0.69 1.66
CA ALA A 81 8.89 -0.24 2.97
C ALA A 81 10.04 0.09 3.93
N THR A 82 10.92 1.04 3.55
CA THR A 82 12.15 1.35 4.25
C THR A 82 11.99 2.29 5.44
N SER A 83 10.77 2.68 5.78
CA SER A 83 10.46 3.48 6.96
C SER A 83 9.09 3.12 7.51
N ASP A 84 8.87 3.38 8.80
CA ASP A 84 7.57 3.14 9.46
C ASP A 84 6.46 3.93 8.77
N ALA A 85 6.76 5.13 8.29
CA ALA A 85 5.82 5.97 7.56
C ALA A 85 5.35 5.33 6.26
N VAL A 86 6.26 4.70 5.50
CA VAL A 86 5.93 3.96 4.28
C VAL A 86 5.16 2.68 4.63
N ALA A 87 5.64 1.89 5.59
CA ALA A 87 4.98 0.64 6.00
C ALA A 87 3.53 0.88 6.47
N GLN A 88 3.31 1.90 7.31
CA GLN A 88 1.96 2.28 7.77
C GLN A 88 1.06 2.74 6.64
N ARG A 89 1.60 3.46 5.65
CA ARG A 89 0.84 3.93 4.50
C ARG A 89 0.40 2.77 3.61
N LEU A 90 1.32 1.86 3.29
CA LEU A 90 1.01 0.66 2.52
C LEU A 90 -0.02 -0.21 3.26
N HIS A 91 0.14 -0.38 4.58
CA HIS A 91 -0.83 -1.10 5.41
C HIS A 91 -2.24 -0.49 5.33
N ARG A 92 -2.37 0.83 5.48
CA ARG A 92 -3.66 1.54 5.36
C ARG A 92 -4.29 1.34 3.99
N TRP A 93 -3.48 1.40 2.93
CA TRP A 93 -3.96 1.19 1.58
C TRP A 93 -4.44 -0.25 1.37
N ALA A 94 -3.63 -1.25 1.70
CA ALA A 94 -4.02 -2.65 1.60
C ALA A 94 -5.30 -2.97 2.38
N ARG A 95 -5.42 -2.45 3.62
CA ARG A 95 -6.63 -2.58 4.45
C ARG A 95 -7.88 -2.05 3.77
N SER A 96 -7.79 -0.92 3.06
CA SER A 96 -8.94 -0.35 2.35
C SER A 96 -9.38 -1.16 1.13
N LEU A 97 -8.50 -2.00 0.59
CA LEU A 97 -8.78 -2.85 -0.57
C LEU A 97 -9.26 -4.25 -0.19
N GLY A 98 -8.86 -4.77 0.97
CA GLY A 98 -9.38 -6.04 1.47
C GLY A 98 -8.53 -6.65 2.58
N LYS A 99 -9.17 -7.43 3.45
CA LYS A 99 -8.50 -8.03 4.63
C LYS A 99 -7.45 -9.07 4.25
N TRP A 100 -7.66 -9.85 3.18
CA TRP A 100 -6.67 -10.85 2.76
C TRP A 100 -5.40 -10.22 2.19
N LEU A 101 -5.56 -9.13 1.42
CA LEU A 101 -4.44 -8.32 0.95
C LEU A 101 -3.70 -7.65 2.12
N GLU A 102 -4.44 -7.13 3.12
CA GLU A 102 -3.86 -6.60 4.35
C GLU A 102 -2.94 -7.61 5.03
N LEU A 103 -3.44 -8.84 5.26
CA LEU A 103 -2.66 -9.90 5.90
C LEU A 103 -1.42 -10.28 5.07
N ALA A 104 -1.60 -10.51 3.76
CA ALA A 104 -0.50 -10.89 2.88
C ALA A 104 0.60 -9.82 2.86
N LEU A 105 0.22 -8.54 2.79
CA LEU A 105 1.17 -7.43 2.83
C LEU A 105 1.90 -7.33 4.17
N LEU A 106 1.19 -7.48 5.30
CA LEU A 106 1.81 -7.40 6.63
C LEU A 106 2.86 -8.50 6.83
N LEU A 107 2.56 -9.72 6.37
CA LEU A 107 3.50 -10.85 6.38
C LEU A 107 4.71 -10.57 5.48
N GLU A 108 4.49 -10.07 4.27
CA GLU A 108 5.56 -9.70 3.32
C GLU A 108 6.50 -8.60 3.87
N ILE A 109 5.94 -7.57 4.52
CA ILE A 109 6.77 -6.52 5.13
C ILE A 109 7.55 -7.09 6.31
N ALA A 110 6.93 -7.93 7.14
CA ALA A 110 7.59 -8.54 8.30
C ALA A 110 8.74 -9.48 7.87
N SER A 111 8.55 -10.25 6.79
CA SER A 111 9.53 -11.20 6.27
C SER A 111 10.76 -10.50 5.69
N LYS A 112 10.57 -9.34 5.05
CA LYS A 112 11.64 -8.54 4.41
C LYS A 112 12.32 -7.56 5.36
N HIS A 113 11.60 -7.02 6.35
CA HIS A 113 12.07 -5.93 7.20
C HIS A 113 11.87 -6.26 8.68
N SER A 114 12.86 -6.90 9.30
CA SER A 114 12.79 -7.33 10.70
C SER A 114 12.48 -6.20 11.69
N ARG A 115 12.91 -4.96 11.42
CA ARG A 115 12.57 -3.77 12.23
C ARG A 115 11.06 -3.49 12.31
N HIS A 116 10.30 -3.90 11.30
CA HIS A 116 8.85 -3.67 11.20
C HIS A 116 8.04 -4.81 11.83
N SER A 117 8.68 -5.88 12.29
CA SER A 117 8.04 -7.06 12.88
C SER A 117 7.01 -6.69 13.95
N ARG A 118 7.37 -5.85 14.93
CA ARG A 118 6.45 -5.41 15.99
C ARG A 118 5.19 -4.72 15.44
N PHE A 119 5.37 -3.81 14.48
CA PHE A 119 4.26 -3.12 13.83
C PHE A 119 3.38 -4.10 13.06
N CYS A 120 4.00 -4.99 12.27
CA CYS A 120 3.29 -5.97 11.46
C CYS A 120 2.52 -6.97 12.33
N PHE A 121 3.13 -7.49 13.40
CA PHE A 121 2.48 -8.42 14.32
C PHE A 121 1.30 -7.79 15.02
N ALA A 122 1.44 -6.55 15.51
CA ALA A 122 0.31 -5.82 16.06
C ALA A 122 -0.80 -5.62 15.02
N GLY A 123 -0.44 -5.41 13.74
CA GLY A 123 -1.37 -5.41 12.61
C GLY A 123 -2.10 -6.74 12.44
N ILE A 124 -1.37 -7.85 12.42
CA ILE A 124 -1.92 -9.21 12.26
C ILE A 124 -2.83 -9.58 13.44
N HIS A 125 -2.46 -9.23 14.67
CA HIS A 125 -3.34 -9.43 15.84
C HIS A 125 -4.65 -8.65 15.72
N ARG A 126 -4.60 -7.38 15.27
CA ARG A 126 -5.81 -6.61 15.00
C ARG A 126 -6.64 -7.21 13.88
N TRP A 127 -5.98 -7.71 12.84
CA TRP A 127 -6.63 -8.40 11.73
C TRP A 127 -7.38 -9.64 12.22
N MET A 128 -6.74 -10.49 13.04
CA MET A 128 -7.36 -11.69 13.62
C MET A 128 -8.56 -11.32 14.50
N ALA A 129 -8.41 -10.30 15.36
CA ALA A 129 -9.50 -9.83 16.22
C ALA A 129 -10.69 -9.28 15.43
N ALA A 130 -10.44 -8.67 14.26
CA ALA A 130 -11.48 -8.10 13.40
C ALA A 130 -12.04 -9.12 12.38
N PHE A 131 -11.43 -10.30 12.23
CA PHE A 131 -11.76 -11.24 11.16
C PHE A 131 -13.23 -11.67 11.18
N ASN A 132 -13.79 -11.87 12.37
CA ASN A 132 -15.17 -12.30 12.58
C ASN A 132 -16.22 -11.24 12.20
N ASN A 133 -15.81 -9.99 11.93
CA ASN A 133 -16.74 -8.90 11.63
C ASN A 133 -17.26 -8.91 10.18
N SER A 134 -16.64 -9.69 9.29
CA SER A 134 -17.11 -9.85 7.91
C SER A 134 -16.63 -11.17 7.34
N TRP A 135 -17.52 -11.95 6.75
CA TRP A 135 -17.12 -13.16 6.02
C TRP A 135 -16.60 -12.75 4.63
N GLN A 136 -15.41 -13.21 4.26
CA GLN A 136 -14.89 -13.11 2.89
C GLN A 136 -14.05 -14.35 2.62
N THR A 137 -14.34 -15.03 1.50
CA THR A 137 -13.57 -16.20 1.04
C THR A 137 -12.12 -15.79 0.77
N LEU A 138 -11.18 -16.64 1.19
CA LEU A 138 -9.77 -16.48 0.86
C LEU A 138 -9.56 -16.85 -0.62
N ASP A 139 -9.18 -15.86 -1.42
CA ASP A 139 -8.84 -16.06 -2.83
C ASP A 139 -7.51 -16.85 -2.98
N PRO A 140 -7.40 -17.77 -3.95
CA PRO A 140 -6.20 -18.59 -4.14
C PRO A 140 -4.89 -17.81 -4.30
N ALA A 141 -4.90 -16.64 -4.96
CA ALA A 141 -3.68 -15.86 -5.15
C ALA A 141 -3.18 -15.26 -3.81
N HIS A 142 -4.11 -14.81 -2.97
CA HIS A 142 -3.76 -14.38 -1.61
C HIS A 142 -3.29 -15.54 -0.74
N ARG A 143 -3.89 -16.74 -0.89
CA ARG A 143 -3.46 -17.94 -0.16
C ARG A 143 -2.01 -18.29 -0.47
N GLU A 144 -1.65 -18.38 -1.74
CA GLU A 144 -0.29 -18.67 -2.17
C GLU A 144 0.70 -17.63 -1.61
N TRP A 145 0.33 -16.35 -1.65
CA TRP A 145 1.17 -15.29 -1.12
C TRP A 145 1.36 -15.38 0.40
N ILE A 146 0.29 -15.63 1.15
CA ILE A 146 0.35 -15.82 2.60
C ILE A 146 1.26 -17.01 2.91
N ASP A 147 1.01 -18.16 2.30
CA ASP A 147 1.74 -19.40 2.56
C ASP A 147 3.24 -19.24 2.29
N SER A 148 3.62 -18.50 1.25
CA SER A 148 5.03 -18.21 0.94
C SER A 148 5.77 -17.39 2.01
N ASN A 149 5.05 -16.66 2.88
CA ASN A 149 5.64 -15.83 3.94
C ASN A 149 5.52 -16.45 5.34
N LEU A 150 4.70 -17.49 5.53
CA LEU A 150 4.46 -18.12 6.84
C LEU A 150 5.75 -18.65 7.50
N PRO A 151 6.66 -19.38 6.81
CA PRO A 151 7.87 -19.90 7.45
C PRO A 151 8.73 -18.79 8.04
N ARG A 152 8.89 -17.69 7.29
CA ARG A 152 9.69 -16.56 7.75
C ARG A 152 9.02 -15.83 8.92
N ALA A 153 7.69 -15.69 8.90
CA ALA A 153 6.94 -15.09 10.00
C ALA A 153 7.06 -15.91 11.30
N GLU A 154 7.13 -17.23 11.21
CA GLU A 154 7.38 -18.14 12.34
C GLU A 154 8.78 -17.90 12.93
N GLU A 155 9.81 -17.80 12.09
CA GLU A 155 11.19 -17.52 12.52
C GLU A 155 11.32 -16.19 13.28
N ILE A 156 10.52 -15.19 12.93
CA ILE A 156 10.53 -13.87 13.59
C ILE A 156 9.54 -13.77 14.77
N GLY A 157 8.89 -14.89 15.15
CA GLY A 157 8.14 -15.01 16.40
C GLY A 157 6.64 -14.77 16.32
N LEU A 158 6.02 -14.89 15.14
CA LEU A 158 4.56 -14.85 15.02
C LEU A 158 3.92 -16.14 15.53
N ASP A 159 2.82 -16.04 16.29
CA ASP A 159 2.04 -17.22 16.69
C ASP A 159 1.30 -17.85 15.50
N MET A 160 1.92 -18.87 14.92
CA MET A 160 1.41 -19.57 13.75
C MET A 160 0.21 -20.47 14.05
N LYS A 161 0.04 -20.93 15.30
CA LYS A 161 -1.06 -21.83 15.64
C LYS A 161 -2.39 -21.08 15.50
N THR A 162 -2.44 -19.88 16.06
CA THR A 162 -3.62 -19.01 15.98
C THR A 162 -3.85 -18.55 14.54
N LEU A 163 -2.81 -18.15 13.81
CA LEU A 163 -2.99 -17.70 12.43
C LEU A 163 -3.49 -18.81 11.51
N LYS A 164 -2.95 -20.04 11.61
CA LYS A 164 -3.37 -21.20 10.79
C LYS A 164 -4.84 -21.57 10.99
N PHE A 165 -5.41 -21.32 12.18
CA PHE A 165 -6.85 -21.51 12.42
C PHE A 165 -7.71 -20.65 11.50
N PHE A 166 -7.30 -19.41 11.21
CA PHE A 166 -8.04 -18.49 10.33
C PHE A 166 -7.83 -18.75 8.83
N LEU A 167 -6.85 -19.58 8.46
CA LEU A 167 -6.52 -19.90 7.06
C LEU A 167 -7.22 -21.17 6.56
N ASN A 168 -7.87 -21.93 7.46
CA ASN A 168 -8.66 -23.13 7.17
C ASN A 168 -10.15 -22.79 7.16
#